data_AF-A0A1Q3DHH4-F1
#
_entry.id   AF-A0A1Q3DHH4-F1
#
_cell.length_a   1.000
_cell.length_b   1.000
_cell.length_c   1.000
_cell.angle_alpha   90.00
_cell.angle_beta   90.00
_cell.angle_gamma   90.00
#
_symmetry.space_group_name_H-M   'P 1'
#
loop_
_entity.id
_entity.type
_entity.pdbx_description
1 polymer ?
#
loop_
_entity_poly.entity_id
_entity_poly.type
_entity_poly.pdbx_seq_one_letter_code
_entity_poly.pdbx_strand_id
1 'polypeptide(L)' 'VVEGNNDGGSCWRDLDRQTSQKFENRFQRKTYILTSLGFPANAFNFRFLTVRDVESNSRLQLGSIDLY' A
#
# COMPACT_ATOMS: atom_id res chain seq x y z
N VAL A 1 -1.39 -3.68 -2.48
CA VAL A 1 -1.06 -3.24 -3.86
C VAL A 1 -0.94 -1.74 -3.81
N VAL A 2 0.05 -1.17 -4.50
CA VAL A 2 0.18 0.26 -4.70
C VAL A 2 -0.05 0.54 -6.18
N GLU A 3 -0.98 1.43 -6.48
CA GLU A 3 -1.24 1.92 -7.82
C GLU A 3 -0.86 3.39 -7.93
N GLY A 4 -0.39 3.78 -9.12
CA GLY A 4 -0.02 5.14 -9.46
C GLY A 4 -0.90 5.70 -10.56
N ASN A 5 -1.16 7.00 -10.49
CA ASN A 5 -1.87 7.77 -11.49
C ASN A 5 -1.11 9.08 -11.77
N ASN A 6 -1.19 9.55 -13.02
CA ASN A 6 -0.66 10.85 -13.43
C ASN A 6 -1.58 11.63 -14.39
N ASP A 7 -2.82 11.17 -14.58
CA ASP A 7 -3.77 11.72 -15.56
C ASP A 7 -5.06 12.25 -14.91
N GLY A 8 -5.04 12.53 -13.60
CA GLY A 8 -6.19 13.06 -12.87
C GLY A 8 -7.21 12.00 -12.47
N GLY A 9 -6.79 10.75 -12.31
CA GLY A 9 -7.58 9.65 -11.75
C GLY A 9 -8.25 8.73 -12.78
N SER A 10 -7.97 8.90 -14.07
CA SER A 10 -8.61 8.14 -15.15
C SER A 10 -7.96 6.76 -15.35
N CYS A 11 -6.63 6.67 -15.33
CA CYS A 11 -5.91 5.40 -15.47
C CYS A 11 -5.03 5.09 -14.24
N TRP A 12 -5.27 3.96 -13.59
CA TRP A 12 -4.43 3.47 -12.48
C TRP A 12 -3.51 2.36 -12.95
N ARG A 13 -2.21 2.47 -12.67
CA ARG A 13 -1.20 1.43 -13.00
C ARG A 13 -0.65 0.79 -11.73
N ASP A 14 -0.57 -0.53 -11.72
CA ASP A 14 0.11 -1.27 -10.64
C ASP A 14 1.60 -0.86 -10.59
N LEU A 15 2.02 -0.24 -9.47
CA LEU A 15 3.40 0.15 -9.21
C LEU A 15 4.17 -0.93 -8.45
N ASP A 16 3.50 -1.57 -7.50
CA ASP A 16 4.08 -2.65 -6.71
C ASP A 16 3.00 -3.53 -6.05
N ARG A 17 3.29 -4.82 -5.90
CA ARG A 17 2.41 -5.80 -5.26
C ARG A 17 3.17 -6.60 -4.21
N GLN A 18 2.97 -6.19 -2.96
CA GLN A 18 3.45 -6.93 -1.79
C GLN A 18 2.38 -7.90 -1.30
N THR A 19 2.80 -9.11 -0.93
CA THR A 19 1.96 -10.15 -0.29
C THR A 19 2.62 -10.62 1.00
N SER A 20 1.84 -11.28 1.86
CA SER A 20 2.33 -11.87 3.12
C SER A 20 3.01 -10.88 4.09
N GLN A 21 2.73 -9.58 3.94
CA GLN A 21 3.24 -8.56 4.85
C GLN A 21 2.41 -8.51 6.13
N LYS A 22 3.07 -8.75 7.26
CA LYS A 22 2.45 -8.72 8.59
C LYS A 22 3.05 -7.61 9.45
N PHE A 23 2.21 -7.00 10.27
CA PHE A 23 2.62 -6.09 11.34
C PHE A 23 2.39 -6.82 12.67
N GLU A 24 3.48 -7.20 13.35
CA GLU A 24 3.40 -8.03 14.56
C GLU A 24 3.20 -7.18 15.82
N ASN A 25 3.55 -5.89 15.76
CA ASN A 25 3.45 -4.97 16.90
C ASN A 25 2.59 -3.75 16.56
N ARG A 26 1.94 -3.17 17.58
CA ARG A 26 1.27 -1.86 17.45
C ARG A 26 2.30 -0.79 17.10
N PHE A 27 1.91 0.18 16.27
CA PHE A 27 2.76 1.27 15.79
C PHE A 27 4.03 0.81 15.04
N GLN A 28 4.06 -0.45 14.57
CA GLN A 28 5.17 -0.91 13.75
C GLN A 28 5.19 -0.18 12.41
N ARG A 29 6.36 0.37 12.06
CA ARG A 29 6.65 0.91 10.74
C ARG A 29 7.35 -0.14 9.89
N LYS A 30 6.99 -0.21 8.61
CA LYS A 30 7.70 -0.99 7.59
C LYS A 30 8.03 -0.10 6.40
N THR A 31 9.20 -0.32 5.83
CA THR A 31 9.67 0.36 4.63
C THR A 31 9.66 -0.63 3.48
N TYR A 32 9.15 -0.19 2.32
CA TYR A 32 9.12 -0.96 1.08
C TYR A 32 9.74 -0.13 -0.03
N ILE A 33 10.49 -0.78 -0.91
CA ILE A 33 11.07 -0.15 -2.09
C ILE A 33 10.20 -0.58 -3.28
N LEU A 34 9.66 0.40 -4.00
CA LEU A 34 8.83 0.13 -5.18
C LEU A 34 9.70 -0.46 -6.29
N THR A 35 9.18 -1.51 -6.94
CA THR A 35 9.90 -2.23 -8.00
C THR A 35 9.80 -1.52 -9.35
N SER A 36 8.70 -0.80 -9.63
CA SER A 36 8.50 -0.03 -10.86
C SER A 36 8.81 1.46 -10.63
N LEU A 37 10.04 1.88 -10.97
CA LEU A 37 10.47 3.28 -10.87
C LEU A 37 10.24 4.09 -12.17
N GLY A 38 9.79 3.44 -13.25
CA GLY A 38 9.68 4.06 -14.58
C GLY A 38 8.40 4.85 -14.85
N PHE A 39 7.43 4.85 -13.92
CA PHE A 39 6.16 5.55 -14.09
C PHE A 39 6.04 6.71 -13.10
N PRO A 40 6.15 7.97 -13.56
CA PRO A 40 5.92 9.12 -12.70
C PRO A 40 4.42 9.17 -12.35
N ALA A 41 4.11 9.20 -11.05
CA ALA A 41 2.76 9.30 -10.51
C ALA A 41 2.68 10.46 -9.51
N ASN A 42 1.58 11.20 -9.52
CA ASN A 42 1.28 12.28 -8.56
C ASN A 42 0.07 11.96 -7.67
N ALA A 43 -0.62 10.84 -7.93
CA ALA A 43 -1.64 10.28 -7.06
C ALA A 43 -1.39 8.77 -6.85
N PHE A 44 -1.63 8.30 -5.64
CA PHE A 44 -1.36 6.93 -5.20
C PHE A 44 -2.58 6.30 -4.55
N ASN A 45 -2.88 5.06 -4.91
CA ASN A 45 -3.95 4.28 -4.31
C ASN A 45 -3.36 3.04 -3.60
N PHE A 46 -3.56 2.96 -2.29
CA PHE A 46 -3.09 1.86 -1.45
C PHE A 46 -4.24 0.89 -1.21
N ARG A 47 -4.18 -0.27 -1.87
CA ARG A 47 -5.18 -1.33 -1.70
C ARG A 47 -4.67 -2.40 -0.73
N PHE A 48 -5.30 -2.46 0.44
CA PHE A 48 -5.10 -3.50 1.44
C PHE A 48 -6.14 -4.61 1.23
N LEU A 49 -5.72 -5.70 0.58
CA LEU A 49 -6.65 -6.71 0.07
C LEU A 49 -7.11 -7.72 1.13
N THR A 50 -6.33 -7.90 2.20
CA THR A 50 -6.63 -8.85 3.25
C THR A 50 -6.05 -8.38 4.58
N VAL A 51 -6.68 -8.78 5.67
CA VAL A 51 -6.22 -8.54 7.05
C VAL A 51 -6.07 -9.87 7.77
N ARG A 52 -5.17 -9.90 8.76
CA ARG A 52 -4.88 -11.10 9.53
C ARG A 52 -6.07 -11.46 10.43
N ASP A 53 -6.37 -12.75 10.56
CA ASP A 53 -7.34 -13.28 11.53
C ASP A 53 -8.70 -12.55 11.44
N VAL A 54 -9.28 -12.49 10.23
CA VAL A 54 -10.52 -11.74 9.90
C VAL A 54 -11.65 -11.94 10.91
N GLU A 55 -11.76 -13.14 11.50
CA GLU A 55 -12.81 -13.46 12.48
C GLU A 55 -12.59 -12.80 13.85
N SER A 56 -11.34 -12.60 14.26
CA SER A 56 -10.99 -12.02 15.57
C SER A 56 -10.58 -10.55 15.50
N ASN A 57 -10.02 -10.11 14.36
CA ASN A 57 -9.70 -8.71 14.10
C ASN A 57 -9.80 -8.40 12.60
N SER A 58 -10.99 -8.01 12.16
CA SER A 58 -11.29 -7.68 10.77
C SER A 58 -10.78 -6.31 10.31
N ARG A 59 -9.96 -5.61 11.11
CA ARG A 59 -9.59 -4.21 10.85
C ARG A 59 -8.08 -4.03 10.70
N LEU A 60 -7.69 -3.23 9.72
CA LEU A 60 -6.35 -2.64 9.62
C LEU A 60 -6.45 -1.16 9.99
N GLN A 61 -5.51 -0.70 10.83
CA GLN A 61 -5.37 0.72 11.17
C GLN A 61 -3.97 1.19 10.78
N LEU A 62 -3.90 2.34 10.12
CA LEU A 62 -2.65 2.97 9.70
C LEU A 62 -2.57 4.34 10.37
N GLY A 63 -1.45 4.58 11.06
CA GLY A 63 -1.21 5.87 11.71
C GLY A 63 -0.64 6.91 10.76
N SER A 64 0.25 6.50 9.85
CA SER A 64 0.86 7.37 8.86
C SER A 64 1.33 6.57 7.63
N ILE A 65 1.50 7.27 6.52
CA ILE A 65 2.16 6.80 5.31
C ILE A 65 3.12 7.91 4.88
N ASP A 66 4.40 7.58 4.76
CA ASP A 66 5.43 8.50 4.28
C ASP A 66 5.89 8.04 2.90
N LEU A 67 5.93 8.98 1.94
CA LEU A 67 6.44 8.77 0.58
C LEU A 67 7.71 9.61 0.43
N TYR A 68 8.84 8.98 0.11
CA TYR A 68 10.14 9.63 -0.06
C TYR A 68 10.96 8.99 -1.18
#